data_AF-A0A2W2DYY3-F1
#
_entry.id   AF-A0A2W2DYY3-F1
#
_cell.length_a   1.000
_cell.length_b   1.000
_cell.length_c   1.000
_cell.angle_alpha   90.00
_cell.angle_beta   90.00
_cell.angle_gamma   90.00
#
_symmetry.space_group_name_H-M   'P 1'
#
loop_
_entity.id
_entity.type
_entity.pdbx_description
1 polymer ?
#
loop_
_entity_poly.entity_id
_entity_poly.type
_entity_poly.pdbx_seq_one_letter_code
_entity_poly.pdbx_strand_id
1 'polypeptide(L)'
;MTPDHDKPTNPRWPNPLDEPLHRARAAGRMYRQLLRTARPDLCQQADDTLSSFGETWMLERPEVIEPDREVTTAEAAALANVTPLKIRKWASTDRKDQPGVRILPRFDKRGRETVYLAGHVLEAASLVKRGLV
;
A
#
# COMPACT_ATOMS: atom_id res chain seq x y z
N MET A 1 -4.85 -13.78 -22.85
CA MET A 1 -3.72 -13.95 -21.89
C MET A 1 -3.86 -15.35 -21.34
N THR A 2 -3.07 -16.29 -21.87
CA THR A 2 -3.09 -17.70 -21.44
C THR A 2 -2.60 -17.77 -20.00
N PRO A 3 -3.24 -18.51 -19.10
CA PRO A 3 -2.73 -18.69 -17.74
C PRO A 3 -1.35 -19.37 -17.82
N ASP A 4 -0.36 -18.73 -17.21
CA ASP A 4 0.98 -19.29 -17.10
C ASP A 4 0.98 -20.32 -15.97
N HIS A 5 0.81 -21.59 -16.36
CA HIS A 5 0.67 -22.73 -15.45
C HIS A 5 2.01 -23.17 -14.81
N ASP A 6 3.13 -22.57 -15.22
CA ASP A 6 4.47 -22.92 -14.72
C ASP A 6 4.92 -22.05 -13.53
N LYS A 7 4.06 -21.13 -13.05
CA LYS A 7 4.40 -20.29 -11.90
C LYS A 7 4.51 -21.10 -10.62
N PRO A 8 5.66 -21.05 -9.91
CA PRO A 8 5.85 -21.76 -8.65
C PRO A 8 4.95 -21.17 -7.57
N THR A 9 3.82 -21.86 -7.32
CA THR A 9 2.89 -21.53 -6.25
C THR A 9 3.41 -22.05 -4.90
N ASN A 10 3.08 -21.36 -3.82
CA ASN A 10 3.36 -21.83 -2.46
C ASN A 10 2.06 -21.82 -1.63
N PRO A 11 1.36 -22.96 -1.50
CA PRO A 11 0.07 -23.02 -0.83
C PRO A 11 0.12 -22.71 0.67
N ARG A 12 1.32 -22.72 1.28
CA ARG A 12 1.50 -22.36 2.69
C ARG A 12 1.73 -20.86 2.89
N TRP A 13 2.04 -20.11 1.83
CA TRP A 13 2.19 -18.67 1.91
C TRP A 13 0.81 -17.99 1.91
N PRO A 14 0.59 -16.89 2.67
CA PRO A 14 -0.72 -16.24 2.76
C PRO A 14 -1.34 -15.86 1.41
N ASN A 15 -0.50 -15.53 0.42
CA ASN A 15 -0.92 -15.41 -0.98
C ASN A 15 -0.19 -16.43 -1.86
N PRO A 16 -0.77 -17.60 -2.15
CA PRO A 16 -0.09 -18.68 -2.87
C PRO A 16 0.44 -18.33 -4.26
N LEU A 17 -0.11 -17.27 -4.87
CA LEU A 17 0.23 -16.80 -6.21
C LEU A 17 1.28 -15.67 -6.20
N ASP A 18 1.76 -15.24 -5.04
CA ASP A 18 2.84 -14.27 -4.97
C ASP A 18 4.09 -14.82 -5.67
N GLU A 19 4.69 -14.02 -6.56
CA GLU A 19 5.98 -14.34 -7.15
C GLU A 19 7.06 -14.53 -6.06
N PRO A 20 8.10 -15.36 -6.30
CA PRO A 20 9.18 -15.59 -5.33
C PRO A 20 9.77 -14.30 -4.75
N LEU A 21 9.98 -13.28 -5.57
CA LEU A 21 10.50 -11.98 -5.15
C LEU A 21 9.53 -11.23 -4.20
N HIS A 22 8.21 -11.31 -4.44
CA HIS A 22 7.22 -10.71 -3.54
C HIS A 22 7.23 -11.40 -2.18
N ARG A 23 7.30 -12.73 -2.14
CA ARG A 23 7.41 -13.51 -0.90
C ARG A 23 8.68 -13.16 -0.14
N ALA A 24 9.82 -13.07 -0.83
CA ALA A 24 11.10 -12.69 -0.23
C ALA A 24 11.06 -11.28 0.38
N ARG A 25 10.47 -10.31 -0.34
CA ARG A 25 10.29 -8.93 0.15
C ARG A 25 9.40 -8.88 1.39
N ALA A 26 8.29 -9.62 1.39
CA ALA A 26 7.38 -9.68 2.53
C ALA A 26 8.03 -10.34 3.76
N ALA A 27 8.77 -11.44 3.57
CA ALA A 27 9.55 -12.07 4.63
C ALA A 27 10.62 -11.10 5.19
N GLY A 28 11.33 -10.38 4.32
CA GLY A 28 12.31 -9.36 4.73
C GLY A 28 11.71 -8.26 5.59
N ARG A 29 10.52 -7.75 5.23
CA ARG A 29 9.78 -6.76 6.06
C ARG A 29 9.41 -7.33 7.43
N MET A 30 8.97 -8.59 7.48
CA MET A 30 8.61 -9.26 8.73
C MET A 30 9.82 -9.39 9.67
N TYR A 31 10.96 -9.89 9.17
CA TYR A 31 12.19 -9.98 9.96
C TYR A 31 12.64 -8.61 10.45
N ARG A 32 12.61 -7.60 9.58
CA ARG A 32 13.00 -6.23 9.91
C ARG A 32 12.15 -5.63 11.02
N GLN A 33 10.84 -5.83 10.98
CA GLN A 33 9.93 -5.35 12.03
C GLN A 33 10.26 -5.96 13.39
N LEU A 34 10.55 -7.27 13.43
CA LEU A 34 10.99 -7.96 14.64
C LEU A 34 12.35 -7.44 15.13
N LEU A 35 13.32 -7.32 14.22
CA LEU A 35 14.68 -6.87 14.54
C LEU A 35 14.73 -5.43 15.04
N ARG A 36 13.92 -4.52 14.47
CA ARG A 36 13.86 -3.13 14.92
C ARG A 36 13.34 -3.00 16.34
N THR A 37 12.48 -3.92 16.79
CA THR A 37 12.02 -3.96 18.19
C THR A 37 13.15 -4.38 19.14
N ALA A 38 14.07 -5.24 18.67
CA ALA A 38 15.15 -5.77 19.49
C ALA A 38 16.45 -4.93 19.47
N ARG A 39 16.88 -4.50 18.27
CA ARG A 39 18.17 -3.83 18.01
C ARG A 39 18.04 -2.78 16.90
N PRO A 40 17.35 -1.65 17.16
CA PRO A 40 17.14 -0.61 16.16
C PRO A 40 18.45 0.02 15.66
N ASP A 41 19.48 0.06 16.50
CA ASP A 41 20.82 0.55 16.18
C ASP A 41 21.48 -0.24 15.03
N LEU A 42 21.41 -1.57 15.08
CA LEU A 42 21.97 -2.43 14.04
C LEU A 42 21.15 -2.37 12.74
N CYS A 43 19.83 -2.20 12.86
CA CYS A 43 18.99 -1.97 11.68
C CYS A 43 19.36 -0.67 10.97
N GLN A 44 19.65 0.41 11.72
CA GLN A 44 20.09 1.67 11.12
C GLN A 44 21.45 1.53 10.42
N GLN A 45 22.41 0.82 11.03
CA GLN A 45 23.71 0.57 10.37
C GLN A 45 23.56 -0.21 9.06
N ALA A 46 22.67 -1.21 9.04
CA ALA A 46 22.36 -1.95 7.82
C ALA A 46 21.68 -1.07 6.78
N ASP A 47 20.79 -0.16 7.20
CA ASP A 47 20.13 0.80 6.32
C ASP A 47 21.10 1.75 5.64
N ASP A 48 22.02 2.31 6.42
CA ASP A 48 23.04 3.23 5.90
C ASP A 48 23.94 2.52 4.88
N THR A 49 24.31 1.27 5.18
CA THR A 49 25.11 0.42 4.29
C THR A 49 24.36 0.13 2.99
N LEU A 50 23.11 -0.32 3.05
CA LEU A 50 22.31 -0.62 1.86
C LEU A 50 22.03 0.64 1.03
N SER A 51 21.80 1.77 1.69
CA SER A 51 21.63 3.07 1.03
C SER A 51 22.89 3.47 0.25
N SER A 52 24.09 3.16 0.78
CA SER A 52 25.35 3.42 0.07
C SER A 52 25.49 2.64 -1.24
N PHE A 53 24.83 1.47 -1.34
CA PHE A 53 24.76 0.66 -2.56
C PHE A 53 23.58 1.04 -3.47
N GLY A 54 22.77 2.05 -3.10
CA GLY A 54 21.56 2.44 -3.82
C GLY A 54 20.34 1.53 -3.58
N GLU A 55 20.49 0.52 -2.71
CA GLU A 55 19.46 -0.47 -2.41
C GLU A 55 18.46 0.07 -1.38
N THR A 56 17.52 0.88 -1.87
CA THR A 56 16.61 1.63 -0.99
C THR A 56 15.22 0.99 -0.83
N TRP A 57 14.96 -0.15 -1.48
CA TRP A 57 13.63 -0.77 -1.50
C TRP A 57 13.18 -1.37 -0.16
N MET A 58 14.12 -1.68 0.73
CA MET A 58 13.85 -2.22 2.07
C MET A 58 13.88 -1.13 3.17
N LEU A 59 14.39 0.07 2.83
CA LEU A 59 14.45 1.18 3.76
C LEU A 59 13.02 1.66 4.04
N GLU A 60 12.68 1.78 5.33
CA GLU A 60 11.47 2.53 5.68
C GLU A 60 11.74 3.99 5.35
N ARG A 61 11.20 4.43 4.22
CA ARG A 61 11.11 5.84 3.93
C ARG A 61 9.98 6.37 4.80
N PRO A 62 10.20 7.37 5.66
CA PRO A 62 9.10 8.22 6.07
C PRO A 62 8.61 8.88 4.78
N GLU A 63 7.63 8.26 4.14
CA GLU A 63 6.92 8.91 3.06
C GLU A 63 6.17 10.04 3.75
N VAL A 64 6.77 11.22 3.76
CA VAL A 64 6.06 12.45 4.10
C VAL A 64 5.00 12.59 3.02
N ILE A 65 3.83 12.04 3.31
CA ILE A 65 2.70 12.08 2.40
C ILE A 65 2.11 13.46 2.57
N GLU A 66 2.43 14.36 1.65
CA GLU A 66 1.74 15.64 1.54
C GLU A 66 0.24 15.37 1.31
N PRO A 67 -0.65 15.82 2.21
CA PRO A 67 -2.08 15.50 2.13
C PRO A 67 -2.72 15.94 0.81
N ASP A 68 -2.23 17.04 0.26
CA ASP A 68 -2.72 17.65 -0.98
C ASP A 68 -2.06 17.06 -2.23
N ARG A 69 -1.18 16.06 -2.08
CA ARG A 69 -0.59 15.35 -3.21
C ARG A 69 -1.68 14.62 -3.99
N GLU A 70 -1.77 14.93 -5.26
CA GLU A 70 -2.58 14.19 -6.22
C GLU A 70 -1.99 12.79 -6.46
N VAL A 71 -2.85 11.78 -6.37
CA VAL A 71 -2.50 10.38 -6.59
C VAL A 71 -3.49 9.72 -7.54
N THR A 72 -2.98 8.90 -8.43
CA THR A 72 -3.77 8.03 -9.30
C THR A 72 -4.48 6.93 -8.51
N THR A 73 -5.38 6.18 -9.16
CA THR A 73 -6.03 5.03 -8.52
C THR A 73 -5.01 3.96 -8.10
N ALA A 74 -3.94 3.76 -8.89
CA ALA A 74 -2.90 2.78 -8.58
C ALA A 74 -2.02 3.23 -7.39
N GLU A 75 -1.63 4.50 -7.36
CA GLU A 75 -0.87 5.08 -6.26
C GLU A 75 -1.69 5.14 -4.96
N ALA A 76 -2.98 5.51 -5.04
CA ALA A 76 -3.89 5.46 -3.90
C ALA A 76 -4.01 4.04 -3.32
N ALA A 77 -4.03 3.02 -4.18
CA ALA A 77 -4.08 1.63 -3.77
C ALA A 77 -2.80 1.20 -3.03
N ALA A 78 -1.65 1.62 -3.54
CA ALA A 78 -0.36 1.40 -2.88
C ALA A 78 -0.29 2.11 -1.52
N LEU A 79 -0.73 3.38 -1.46
CA LEU A 79 -0.75 4.21 -0.26
C LEU A 79 -1.59 3.60 0.87
N ALA A 80 -2.78 3.08 0.54
CA ALA A 80 -3.67 2.44 1.50
C ALA A 80 -3.42 0.92 1.68
N ASN A 81 -2.42 0.35 0.97
CA ASN A 81 -2.13 -1.08 0.92
C ASN A 81 -3.36 -1.95 0.61
N VAL A 82 -4.08 -1.60 -0.46
CA VAL A 82 -5.28 -2.29 -0.95
C VAL A 82 -5.23 -2.47 -2.47
N THR A 83 -6.24 -3.13 -3.05
CA THR A 83 -6.34 -3.27 -4.51
C THR A 83 -6.96 -2.01 -5.15
N PRO A 84 -6.63 -1.68 -6.41
CA PRO A 84 -7.27 -0.58 -7.15
C PRO A 84 -8.80 -0.71 -7.25
N LEU A 85 -9.32 -1.93 -7.27
CA LEU A 85 -10.76 -2.19 -7.25
C LEU A 85 -11.39 -1.69 -5.93
N LYS A 86 -10.70 -1.88 -4.80
CA LYS A 86 -11.17 -1.42 -3.49
C LYS A 86 -11.22 0.11 -3.41
N ILE A 87 -10.23 0.81 -4.00
CA ILE A 87 -10.25 2.27 -4.16
C ILE A 87 -11.46 2.73 -4.96
N ARG A 88 -11.74 2.10 -6.11
CA ARG A 88 -12.92 2.43 -6.94
C ARG A 88 -14.23 2.21 -6.16
N LYS A 89 -14.30 1.14 -5.36
CA LYS A 89 -15.45 0.86 -4.49
C LYS A 89 -15.60 1.96 -3.43
N TRP A 90 -14.53 2.39 -2.76
CA TRP A 90 -14.60 3.50 -1.81
C TRP A 90 -15.09 4.80 -2.48
N ALA A 91 -14.67 5.04 -3.72
CA ALA A 91 -15.10 6.21 -4.49
C ALA A 91 -16.57 6.16 -4.97
N SER A 92 -17.25 5.02 -4.84
CA SER A 92 -18.66 4.84 -5.21
C SER A 92 -19.55 4.46 -4.03
N THR A 93 -19.00 4.41 -2.82
CA THR A 93 -19.72 3.99 -1.61
C THR A 93 -19.86 5.19 -0.68
N ASP A 94 -21.04 5.37 -0.13
CA ASP A 94 -21.32 6.42 0.85
C ASP A 94 -20.92 5.97 2.24
N ARG A 95 -20.59 6.92 3.10
CA ARG A 95 -20.31 6.65 4.50
C ARG A 95 -21.60 6.25 5.22
N LYS A 96 -21.49 5.31 6.17
CA LYS A 96 -22.65 4.87 6.97
C LYS A 96 -23.15 5.94 7.93
N ASP A 97 -22.23 6.77 8.45
CA ASP A 97 -22.55 7.85 9.39
C ASP A 97 -23.10 9.10 8.70
N GLN A 98 -22.83 9.28 7.41
CA GLN A 98 -23.27 10.43 6.62
C GLN A 98 -23.69 9.98 5.20
N PRO A 99 -24.95 9.55 5.03
CA PRO A 99 -25.49 9.18 3.73
C PRO A 99 -25.37 10.34 2.72
N GLY A 100 -24.95 10.05 1.49
CA GLY A 100 -24.67 11.06 0.46
C GLY A 100 -23.24 11.60 0.44
N VAL A 101 -22.45 11.34 1.48
CA VAL A 101 -21.00 11.67 1.50
C VAL A 101 -20.20 10.42 1.12
N ARG A 102 -19.39 10.52 0.07
CA ARG A 102 -18.52 9.41 -0.38
C ARG A 102 -17.43 9.12 0.65
N ILE A 103 -17.09 7.85 0.81
CA ILE A 103 -15.96 7.42 1.65
C ILE A 103 -14.64 7.96 1.11
N LEU A 104 -14.48 7.95 -0.21
CA LEU A 104 -13.35 8.54 -0.90
C LEU A 104 -13.86 9.52 -1.97
N PRO A 105 -13.84 10.83 -1.73
CA PRO A 105 -14.19 11.80 -2.75
C PRO A 105 -13.17 11.77 -3.90
N ARG A 106 -13.68 11.84 -5.13
CA ARG A 106 -12.84 12.03 -6.32
C ARG A 106 -12.38 13.48 -6.35
N PHE A 107 -11.09 13.70 -6.61
CA PHE A 107 -10.54 15.06 -6.69
C PHE A 107 -10.67 15.62 -8.09
N ASP A 108 -10.13 14.90 -9.08
CA ASP A 108 -10.13 15.33 -10.48
C ASP A 108 -10.12 14.12 -11.43
N LYS A 109 -10.22 14.40 -12.74
CA LYS A 109 -10.14 13.41 -13.81
C LYS A 109 -9.15 13.86 -14.89
N ARG A 110 -8.01 13.17 -14.98
CA ARG A 110 -7.00 13.37 -16.04
C ARG A 110 -7.24 12.35 -17.15
N GLY A 111 -8.01 12.76 -18.16
CA GLY A 111 -8.41 11.89 -19.27
C GLY A 111 -9.33 10.76 -18.82
N ARG A 112 -8.83 9.51 -18.82
CA ARG A 112 -9.57 8.33 -18.32
C ARG A 112 -9.24 7.98 -16.86
N GLU A 113 -8.22 8.63 -16.29
CA GLU A 113 -7.75 8.36 -14.94
C GLU A 113 -8.46 9.24 -13.92
N THR A 114 -8.96 8.62 -12.84
CA THR A 114 -9.48 9.35 -11.68
C THR A 114 -8.35 9.61 -10.71
N VAL A 115 -8.26 10.85 -10.27
CA VAL A 115 -7.25 11.36 -9.34
C VAL A 115 -7.91 11.61 -7.98
N TYR A 116 -7.15 11.36 -6.92
CA TYR A 116 -7.55 11.55 -5.54
C TYR A 116 -6.49 12.39 -4.81
N LEU A 117 -6.85 12.98 -3.69
CA LEU A 117 -5.87 13.54 -2.76
C LEU A 117 -5.39 12.45 -1.80
N ALA A 118 -4.09 12.39 -1.55
CA ALA A 118 -3.48 11.40 -0.67
C ALA A 118 -4.08 11.44 0.75
N GLY A 119 -4.39 12.63 1.27
CA GLY A 119 -5.07 12.82 2.54
C GLY A 119 -6.43 12.12 2.61
N HIS A 120 -7.27 12.31 1.58
CA HIS A 120 -8.58 11.65 1.50
C HIS A 120 -8.48 10.12 1.40
N VAL A 121 -7.45 9.61 0.72
CA VAL A 121 -7.21 8.16 0.61
C VAL A 121 -6.85 7.56 1.98
N LEU A 122 -5.99 8.24 2.75
CA LEU A 122 -5.61 7.80 4.09
C LEU A 122 -6.79 7.91 5.07
N GLU A 123 -7.59 8.95 4.97
CA GLU A 123 -8.83 9.10 5.75
C GLU A 123 -9.82 7.97 5.45
N ALA A 124 -10.08 7.69 4.17
CA ALA A 124 -10.92 6.59 3.73
C ALA A 124 -10.44 5.25 4.28
N ALA A 125 -9.13 4.99 4.25
CA ALA A 125 -8.53 3.78 4.82
C ALA A 125 -8.75 3.70 6.34
N SER A 126 -8.67 4.83 7.05
CA SER A 126 -8.94 4.94 8.49
C SER A 126 -10.41 4.62 8.81
N LEU A 127 -11.36 5.19 8.06
CA LEU A 127 -12.80 4.94 8.20
C LEU A 127 -13.13 3.45 8.02
N VAL A 128 -12.54 2.80 7.02
CA VAL A 128 -12.73 1.37 6.76
C VAL A 128 -12.15 0.51 7.87
N LYS A 129 -10.95 0.85 8.38
CA LYS A 129 -10.35 0.15 9.53
C LYS A 129 -11.21 0.26 10.79
N ARG A 130 -11.93 1.38 10.97
CA ARG A 130 -12.85 1.63 12.09
C ARG A 130 -14.25 0.99 11.90
N GLY A 131 -14.51 0.34 10.76
CA GLY A 131 -15.79 -0.30 10.48
C GLY A 131 -16.93 0.66 10.12
N LEU A 132 -16.62 1.91 9.76
CA LEU A 132 -17.59 2.96 9.43
C LEU A 132 -18.03 2.94 7.94
N VAL A 133 -17.77 1.82 7.26
CA VAL A 133 -18.01 1.57 5.84
C VAL A 133 -18.80 0.29 5.64
#